data_AF-D7N8X0-F1
#
_entry.id   AF-D7N8X0-F1
#
_cell.length_a   1.000
_cell.length_b   1.000
_cell.length_c   1.000
_cell.angle_alpha   90.00
_cell.angle_beta   90.00
_cell.angle_gamma   90.00
#
_symmetry.space_group_name_H-M   'P 1'
#
loop_
_entity.id
_entity.type
_entity.pdbx_description
1 polymer ?
#
loop_
_entity_poly.entity_id
_entity_poly.type
_entity_poly.pdbx_seq_one_letter_code
_entity_poly.pdbx_strand_id
1 'polypeptide(L)'
;MKFMKKTFYLLAVFTVFLCLVTCGSKQTDNVNLEKNNSIKDNVTKEQNMITMEEVGKVEPDNMKNIKVIAGSDKIIDILEKLGYENVVAVPTNLKDKGYVDAVEFGNIEDPDYDLLKELKADIFITDESVEYKKRPNESLSIKILTCSFETEEQTKNSIEYIGKELGLSQKAQEIIDTMVQ
;
A
#
# COMPACT_ATOMS: atom_id res chain seq x y z
N MET A 1 -21.71 15.64 -54.16
CA MET A 1 -21.79 16.41 -52.91
C MET A 1 -22.37 15.47 -51.83
N LYS A 2 -21.51 14.93 -50.95
CA LYS A 2 -21.85 13.89 -49.96
C LYS A 2 -22.43 14.54 -48.71
N PHE A 3 -23.73 14.34 -48.48
CA PHE A 3 -24.43 14.83 -47.30
C PHE A 3 -24.15 13.97 -46.06
N MET A 4 -23.98 14.70 -44.95
CA MET A 4 -23.64 14.28 -43.59
C MET A 4 -24.54 13.15 -43.03
N LYS A 5 -23.92 12.07 -42.53
CA LYS A 5 -24.59 10.98 -41.81
C LYS A 5 -23.89 10.59 -40.49
N LYS A 6 -22.96 11.41 -39.98
CA LYS A 6 -22.10 11.03 -38.85
C LYS A 6 -22.34 11.79 -37.54
N THR A 7 -23.31 12.71 -37.49
CA THR A 7 -23.56 13.54 -36.31
C THR A 7 -24.82 13.16 -35.52
N PHE A 8 -25.55 12.12 -35.93
CA PHE A 8 -26.82 11.73 -35.30
C PHE A 8 -26.71 10.59 -34.27
N TYR A 9 -25.56 9.92 -34.16
CA TYR A 9 -25.34 8.83 -33.19
C TYR A 9 -24.65 9.27 -31.89
N LEU A 10 -24.17 10.52 -31.81
CA LEU A 10 -23.46 11.03 -30.64
C LEU A 10 -24.39 11.59 -29.55
N LEU A 11 -25.71 11.66 -29.80
CA LEU A 11 -26.68 12.29 -28.91
C LEU A 11 -27.55 11.29 -28.12
N ALA A 12 -27.37 9.97 -28.32
CA ALA A 12 -28.25 8.93 -27.77
C ALA A 12 -27.62 8.08 -26.64
N VAL A 13 -26.38 8.34 -26.22
CA VAL A 13 -25.68 7.53 -25.19
C VAL A 13 -25.66 8.22 -23.82
N PHE A 14 -26.12 9.48 -23.72
CA PHE A 14 -26.08 10.27 -22.48
C PHE A 14 -27.31 10.07 -21.55
N THR A 15 -28.24 9.19 -21.89
CA THR A 15 -29.53 9.04 -21.19
C THR A 15 -29.73 7.72 -20.43
N VAL A 16 -28.71 6.85 -20.35
CA VAL A 16 -28.87 5.49 -19.76
C VAL A 16 -28.12 5.28 -18.43
N PHE A 17 -27.33 6.25 -17.94
CA PHE A 17 -26.56 6.07 -16.68
C PHE A 17 -27.11 6.85 -15.47
N LEU A 18 -28.38 7.27 -15.50
CA LEU A 18 -29.04 8.04 -14.44
C LEU A 18 -30.00 7.21 -13.56
N CYS A 19 -29.88 5.88 -13.57
CA CYS A 19 -30.85 4.97 -12.90
C CYS A 19 -30.33 4.22 -11.65
N LEU A 20 -29.28 4.68 -10.95
CA LEU A 20 -28.81 4.00 -9.72
C LEU A 20 -28.89 4.85 -8.43
N VAL A 21 -29.82 5.81 -8.37
CA VAL A 21 -30.18 6.45 -7.11
C VAL A 21 -31.62 6.08 -6.76
N THR A 22 -31.87 5.84 -5.46
CA THR A 22 -33.09 5.36 -4.79
C THR A 22 -33.15 3.83 -4.66
N CYS A 23 -33.46 3.21 -3.52
CA CYS A 23 -34.06 3.67 -2.27
C CYS A 23 -33.77 2.62 -1.17
N GLY A 24 -33.61 3.05 0.08
CA GLY A 24 -33.51 2.15 1.23
C GLY A 24 -33.41 2.87 2.57
N SER A 25 -34.45 3.60 2.96
CA SER A 25 -34.61 4.16 4.32
C SER A 25 -35.88 3.64 4.98
N LYS A 26 -35.83 3.61 6.33
CA LYS A 26 -36.87 3.35 7.37
C LYS A 26 -36.78 1.92 7.97
N GLN A 27 -36.83 1.70 9.28
CA GLN A 27 -37.21 2.54 10.42
C GLN A 27 -36.70 1.93 11.73
N THR A 28 -36.40 2.79 12.69
CA THR A 28 -36.26 2.53 14.13
C THR A 28 -37.54 1.98 14.74
N ASP A 29 -37.47 1.05 15.70
CA ASP A 29 -38.27 1.07 16.93
C ASP A 29 -37.71 0.10 18.00
N ASN A 30 -37.59 0.64 19.22
CA ASN A 30 -37.26 -0.07 20.46
C ASN A 30 -38.49 -0.81 20.99
N VAL A 31 -38.34 -2.08 21.41
CA VAL A 31 -39.13 -2.62 22.53
C VAL A 31 -38.22 -3.52 23.39
N ASN A 32 -37.96 -3.01 24.59
CA ASN A 32 -37.52 -3.77 25.76
C ASN A 32 -38.73 -4.54 26.32
N LEU A 33 -38.57 -5.83 26.58
CA LEU A 33 -39.36 -6.52 27.59
C LEU A 33 -38.53 -7.62 28.26
N GLU A 34 -38.36 -7.42 29.56
CA GLU A 34 -37.66 -8.21 30.55
C GLU A 34 -38.19 -9.65 30.76
N LYS A 35 -37.37 -10.38 31.55
CA LYS A 35 -37.67 -11.47 32.47
C LYS A 35 -37.69 -12.89 31.88
N ASN A 36 -37.01 -13.88 32.47
CA ASN A 36 -36.71 -14.10 33.90
C ASN A 36 -35.58 -15.14 34.05
N ASN A 37 -34.72 -14.90 35.06
CA ASN A 37 -34.20 -15.84 36.05
C ASN A 37 -33.84 -17.28 35.61
N SER A 38 -32.59 -17.70 35.81
CA SER A 38 -32.05 -18.04 37.14
C SER A 38 -30.61 -18.52 37.07
N ILE A 39 -29.80 -17.95 37.96
CA ILE A 39 -28.43 -18.31 38.31
C ILE A 39 -28.44 -19.57 39.18
N LYS A 40 -27.43 -20.44 39.00
CA LYS A 40 -26.75 -21.38 39.93
C LYS A 40 -25.92 -22.33 39.05
N ASP A 41 -24.61 -22.57 39.16
CA ASP A 41 -23.62 -22.47 40.25
C ASP A 41 -22.21 -22.45 39.59
N ASN A 42 -21.30 -21.51 39.97
CA ASN A 42 -20.11 -21.70 40.84
C ASN A 42 -18.83 -22.16 40.06
N VAL A 43 -17.85 -21.28 39.72
CA VAL A 43 -16.64 -20.88 40.52
C VAL A 43 -15.53 -21.95 40.45
N THR A 44 -14.23 -21.73 40.19
CA THR A 44 -13.39 -20.51 40.04
C THR A 44 -11.91 -20.91 39.78
N LYS A 45 -11.12 -19.91 39.32
CA LYS A 45 -9.64 -19.70 39.29
C LYS A 45 -8.95 -20.00 37.95
N GLU A 46 -8.75 -19.01 37.07
CA GLU A 46 -7.76 -17.89 37.05
C GLU A 46 -6.29 -18.30 36.87
N GLN A 47 -5.72 -17.87 35.74
CA GLN A 47 -4.47 -17.10 35.56
C GLN A 47 -4.22 -16.99 34.04
N ASN A 48 -4.67 -15.93 33.36
CA ASN A 48 -4.00 -14.63 33.20
C ASN A 48 -2.60 -14.75 32.56
N MET A 49 -2.54 -14.58 31.23
CA MET A 49 -1.42 -13.89 30.59
C MET A 49 -1.93 -13.20 29.33
N ILE A 50 -2.08 -11.87 29.45
CA ILE A 50 -2.24 -10.95 28.33
C ILE A 50 -0.90 -10.93 27.59
N THR A 51 -0.94 -11.24 26.29
CA THR A 51 0.05 -10.69 25.37
C THR A 51 -0.73 -9.95 24.30
N MET A 52 -0.71 -8.63 24.43
CA MET A 52 -1.02 -7.70 23.35
C MET A 52 0.04 -7.90 22.27
N GLU A 53 -0.40 -8.29 21.08
CA GLU A 53 0.08 -7.82 19.77
C GLU A 53 -0.73 -8.54 18.68
N GLU A 54 -2.05 -8.41 18.77
CA GLU A 54 -2.89 -8.51 17.58
C GLU A 54 -2.93 -7.10 16.98
N VAL A 55 -1.80 -6.70 16.38
CA VAL A 55 -1.84 -5.64 15.37
C VAL A 55 -2.65 -6.23 14.24
N GLY A 56 -3.89 -5.75 14.12
CA GLY A 56 -4.88 -6.27 13.20
C GLY A 56 -4.26 -6.51 11.83
N LYS A 57 -4.33 -7.76 11.36
CA LYS A 57 -4.24 -8.07 9.95
C LYS A 57 -5.43 -7.39 9.28
N VAL A 58 -5.23 -6.15 8.84
CA VAL A 58 -6.03 -5.57 7.78
C VAL A 58 -5.79 -6.49 6.58
N GLU A 59 -6.79 -7.28 6.21
CA GLU A 59 -6.68 -8.15 5.05
C GLU A 59 -6.38 -7.28 3.82
N PRO A 60 -5.27 -7.55 3.11
CA PRO A 60 -4.79 -6.73 2.02
C PRO A 60 -5.59 -7.11 0.76
N ASP A 61 -6.89 -6.84 0.76
CA ASP A 61 -7.82 -7.34 -0.27
C ASP A 61 -7.54 -6.76 -1.67
N ASN A 62 -6.55 -5.86 -1.80
CA ASN A 62 -6.09 -5.26 -3.05
C ASN A 62 -4.55 -5.14 -3.19
N MET A 63 -3.74 -5.79 -2.34
CA MET A 63 -2.28 -5.71 -2.49
C MET A 63 -1.84 -6.33 -3.82
N LYS A 64 -1.16 -5.53 -4.63
CA LYS A 64 -0.63 -6.01 -5.90
C LYS A 64 0.61 -6.85 -5.63
N ASN A 65 0.67 -8.01 -6.23
CA ASN A 65 1.86 -8.86 -6.17
C ASN A 65 2.93 -8.35 -7.16
N ILE A 66 3.58 -7.24 -6.81
CA ILE A 66 4.59 -6.54 -7.63
C ILE A 66 5.98 -6.84 -7.04
N LYS A 67 6.96 -7.21 -7.86
CA LYS A 67 8.34 -7.37 -7.38
C LYS A 67 9.00 -6.00 -7.26
N VAL A 68 9.35 -5.62 -6.04
CA VAL A 68 9.91 -4.29 -5.71
C VAL A 68 11.43 -4.39 -5.48
N ILE A 69 12.18 -3.46 -6.07
CA ILE A 69 13.54 -3.14 -5.61
C ILE A 69 13.44 -1.91 -4.70
N ALA A 70 13.88 -2.05 -3.45
CA ALA A 70 13.94 -0.95 -2.49
C ALA A 70 15.32 -0.28 -2.61
N GLY A 71 15.34 0.92 -3.19
CA GLY A 71 16.55 1.62 -3.58
C GLY A 71 17.22 2.44 -2.48
N SER A 72 16.67 2.50 -1.27
CA SER A 72 17.29 3.19 -0.15
C SER A 72 16.79 2.69 1.21
N ASP A 73 17.50 3.09 2.27
CA ASP A 73 17.15 2.75 3.64
C ASP A 73 15.77 3.27 4.06
N LYS A 74 15.45 4.52 3.69
CA LYS A 74 14.13 5.13 3.95
C LYS A 74 13.01 4.36 3.27
N ILE A 75 13.25 3.86 2.04
CA ILE A 75 12.27 3.06 1.31
C ILE A 75 12.04 1.71 1.98
N ILE A 76 13.09 1.06 2.48
CA ILE A 76 13.00 -0.19 3.24
C ILE A 76 12.11 0.00 4.47
N ASP A 77 12.39 1.02 5.28
CA ASP A 77 11.62 1.32 6.49
C ASP A 77 10.14 1.59 6.18
N ILE A 78 9.84 2.29 5.07
CA ILE A 78 8.46 2.57 4.65
C ILE A 78 7.75 1.29 4.20
N LEU A 79 8.40 0.46 3.39
CA LEU A 79 7.83 -0.80 2.92
C LEU A 79 7.57 -1.77 4.08
N GLU A 80 8.47 -1.81 5.08
CA GLU A 80 8.30 -2.59 6.30
C GLU A 80 7.08 -2.12 7.09
N LYS A 81 6.93 -0.80 7.31
CA LYS A 81 5.75 -0.22 7.97
C LYS A 81 4.46 -0.51 7.18
N LEU A 82 4.53 -0.48 5.86
CA LEU A 82 3.44 -0.89 4.97
C LEU A 82 3.21 -2.42 5.00
N GLY A 83 4.09 -3.21 5.62
CA GLY A 83 4.03 -4.68 5.64
C GLY A 83 4.08 -5.27 4.23
N TYR A 84 4.88 -4.68 3.35
CA TYR A 84 5.00 -5.13 1.96
C TYR A 84 6.08 -6.19 1.82
N GLU A 85 5.71 -7.44 1.55
CA GLU A 85 6.66 -8.56 1.62
C GLU A 85 7.45 -8.82 0.32
N ASN A 86 6.92 -8.44 -0.86
CA ASN A 86 7.51 -8.82 -2.16
C ASN A 86 8.66 -7.88 -2.61
N VAL A 87 9.62 -7.64 -1.72
CA VAL A 87 10.87 -6.93 -2.01
C VAL A 87 11.92 -7.95 -2.43
N VAL A 88 12.43 -7.80 -3.65
CA VAL A 88 13.38 -8.76 -4.24
C VAL A 88 14.84 -8.31 -4.14
N ALA A 89 15.09 -7.02 -3.91
CA ALA A 89 16.44 -6.50 -3.75
C ALA A 89 16.52 -5.24 -2.88
N VAL A 90 17.66 -5.10 -2.19
CA VAL A 90 18.00 -4.01 -1.27
C VAL A 90 19.49 -3.63 -1.42
N PRO A 91 19.94 -2.46 -0.94
CA PRO A 91 21.37 -2.14 -0.87
C PRO A 91 22.12 -3.09 0.07
N THR A 92 23.44 -3.18 -0.11
CA THR A 92 24.30 -4.01 0.74
C THR A 92 24.18 -3.66 2.23
N ASN A 93 24.14 -4.70 3.07
CA ASN A 93 23.98 -4.65 4.53
C ASN A 93 22.62 -4.15 5.04
N LEU A 94 21.58 -4.08 4.20
CA LEU A 94 20.25 -3.62 4.62
C LEU A 94 19.17 -4.72 4.63
N LYS A 95 19.47 -5.95 4.21
CA LYS A 95 18.49 -7.05 4.21
C LYS A 95 17.97 -7.42 5.61
N ASP A 96 18.77 -7.21 6.65
CA ASP A 96 18.41 -7.54 8.03
C ASP A 96 17.34 -6.60 8.61
N LYS A 97 16.97 -5.55 7.88
CA LYS A 97 15.82 -4.66 8.19
C LYS A 97 14.48 -5.23 7.68
N GLY A 98 14.27 -6.52 7.85
CA GLY A 98 13.00 -7.18 7.52
C GLY A 98 12.90 -7.83 6.14
N TYR A 99 13.94 -7.79 5.31
CA TYR A 99 13.96 -8.41 3.97
C TYR A 99 15.13 -9.39 3.80
N VAL A 100 15.25 -10.35 4.73
CA VAL A 100 16.40 -11.27 4.83
C VAL A 100 16.65 -12.11 3.58
N ASP A 101 15.60 -12.38 2.80
CA ASP A 101 15.64 -13.16 1.56
C ASP A 101 15.88 -12.30 0.31
N ALA A 102 15.90 -10.97 0.44
CA ALA A 102 16.19 -10.07 -0.67
C ALA A 102 17.66 -10.14 -1.09
N VAL A 103 17.89 -9.94 -2.39
CA VAL A 103 19.24 -9.87 -2.95
C VAL A 103 19.87 -8.50 -2.64
N GLU A 104 21.12 -8.50 -2.18
CA GLU A 104 21.87 -7.26 -2.02
C GLU A 104 22.50 -6.84 -3.36
N PHE A 105 22.17 -5.65 -3.84
CA PHE A 105 22.60 -5.19 -5.17
C PHE A 105 23.87 -4.33 -5.17
N GLY A 106 24.58 -4.22 -4.04
CA GLY A 106 25.77 -3.39 -3.93
C GLY A 106 25.51 -2.02 -3.30
N ASN A 107 26.36 -1.07 -3.66
CA ASN A 107 26.29 0.30 -3.14
C ASN A 107 25.05 1.01 -3.70
N ILE A 108 24.38 1.78 -2.85
CA ILE A 108 23.21 2.57 -3.22
C ILE A 108 23.49 3.56 -4.37
N GLU A 109 24.65 4.23 -4.38
CA GLU A 109 25.03 5.22 -5.40
C GLU A 109 25.48 4.57 -6.71
N ASP A 110 25.83 3.27 -6.67
CA ASP A 110 26.36 2.51 -7.79
C ASP A 110 25.84 1.06 -7.78
N PRO A 111 24.52 0.86 -8.04
CA PRO A 111 23.91 -0.46 -8.01
C PRO A 111 24.45 -1.39 -9.09
N ASP A 112 24.51 -2.68 -8.81
CA ASP A 112 24.72 -3.72 -9.82
C ASP A 112 23.44 -3.88 -10.68
N TYR A 113 23.35 -3.05 -11.71
CA TYR A 113 22.20 -3.06 -12.61
C TYR A 113 22.08 -4.33 -13.46
N ASP A 114 23.15 -5.09 -13.65
CA ASP A 114 23.06 -6.34 -14.40
C ASP A 114 22.42 -7.42 -13.54
N LEU A 115 22.80 -7.51 -12.27
CA LEU A 115 22.10 -8.33 -11.27
C LEU A 115 20.62 -7.95 -11.15
N LEU A 116 20.31 -6.65 -11.05
CA LEU A 116 18.91 -6.19 -10.88
C LEU A 116 18.00 -6.56 -12.07
N LYS A 117 18.52 -6.63 -13.30
CA LYS A 117 17.75 -7.05 -14.49
C LYS A 117 17.37 -8.53 -14.47
N GLU A 118 18.13 -9.36 -13.77
CA GLU A 118 17.87 -10.80 -13.67
C GLU A 118 16.68 -11.10 -12.75
N LEU A 119 16.47 -10.25 -11.74
CA LEU A 119 15.41 -10.42 -10.73
C LEU A 119 13.99 -10.26 -11.28
N LYS A 120 13.84 -9.69 -12.49
CA LYS A 120 12.55 -9.39 -13.13
C LYS A 120 11.63 -8.58 -12.21
N ALA A 121 12.19 -7.57 -11.55
CA ALA A 121 11.42 -6.62 -10.78
C ALA A 121 10.49 -5.81 -11.68
N ASP A 122 9.37 -5.37 -11.13
CA ASP A 122 8.38 -4.56 -11.83
C ASP A 122 8.61 -3.06 -11.59
N ILE A 123 9.13 -2.72 -10.40
CA ILE A 123 9.35 -1.35 -9.97
C ILE A 123 10.64 -1.21 -9.14
N PHE A 124 11.35 -0.12 -9.38
CA PHE A 124 12.44 0.36 -8.52
C PHE A 124 11.96 1.61 -7.79
N ILE A 125 11.97 1.59 -6.46
CA ILE A 125 11.57 2.72 -5.63
C ILE A 125 12.81 3.33 -5.00
N THR A 126 13.06 4.62 -5.20
CA THR A 126 14.25 5.33 -4.69
C THR A 126 13.91 6.60 -3.95
N ASP A 127 14.80 6.99 -3.04
CA ASP A 127 14.86 8.35 -2.53
C ASP A 127 15.47 9.28 -3.60
N GLU A 128 14.91 10.47 -3.73
CA GLU A 128 15.36 11.59 -4.57
C GLU A 128 16.74 12.10 -4.15
N SER A 129 17.08 11.99 -2.85
CA SER A 129 18.35 12.45 -2.32
C SER A 129 19.56 11.58 -2.70
N VAL A 130 19.35 10.44 -3.38
CA VAL A 130 20.44 9.53 -3.77
C VAL A 130 21.12 10.03 -5.04
N GLU A 131 22.40 10.35 -4.92
CA GLU A 131 23.23 10.76 -6.05
C GLU A 131 23.82 9.55 -6.79
N TYR A 132 23.02 8.97 -7.69
CA TYR A 132 23.47 7.85 -8.50
C TYR A 132 24.58 8.24 -9.49
N LYS A 133 25.65 7.44 -9.55
CA LYS A 133 26.67 7.54 -10.62
C LYS A 133 26.07 7.29 -12.00
N LYS A 134 25.15 6.33 -12.08
CA LYS A 134 24.34 6.04 -13.25
C LYS A 134 22.90 5.86 -12.81
N ARG A 135 21.97 6.60 -13.40
CA ARG A 135 20.59 6.64 -12.89
C ARG A 135 19.84 5.33 -13.16
N PRO A 136 18.90 4.91 -12.29
CA PRO A 136 18.12 3.69 -12.49
C PRO A 136 17.32 3.70 -13.80
N ASN A 137 16.74 4.85 -14.18
CA ASN A 137 15.95 5.00 -15.41
C ASN A 137 16.78 4.90 -16.71
N GLU A 138 18.11 5.04 -16.63
CA GLU A 138 19.02 4.86 -17.76
C GLU A 138 19.50 3.41 -17.89
N SER A 139 19.35 2.61 -16.82
CA SER A 139 19.92 1.26 -16.72
C SER A 139 18.87 0.16 -16.70
N LEU A 140 17.66 0.46 -16.24
CA LEU A 140 16.57 -0.49 -16.06
C LEU A 140 15.39 -0.10 -16.95
N SER A 141 14.77 -1.10 -17.57
CA SER A 141 13.55 -0.93 -18.38
C SER A 141 12.29 -1.30 -17.57
N ILE A 142 12.23 -0.81 -16.33
CA ILE A 142 11.13 -1.06 -15.39
C ILE A 142 10.61 0.28 -14.86
N LYS A 143 9.49 0.28 -14.13
CA LYS A 143 8.96 1.51 -13.55
C LYS A 143 9.92 2.04 -12.49
N ILE A 144 10.27 3.33 -12.55
CA ILE A 144 11.07 3.99 -11.53
C ILE A 144 10.17 4.95 -10.77
N LEU A 145 10.18 4.85 -9.44
CA LEU A 145 9.42 5.71 -8.55
C LEU A 145 10.41 6.43 -7.63
N THR A 146 10.52 7.74 -7.81
CA THR A 146 11.39 8.61 -7.03
C THR A 146 10.55 9.33 -5.99
N CYS A 147 10.92 9.19 -4.72
CA CYS A 147 10.24 9.75 -3.56
C CYS A 147 11.12 10.79 -2.88
N SER A 148 10.48 11.82 -2.32
CA SER A 148 11.16 12.88 -1.58
C SER A 148 10.79 12.80 -0.11
N PHE A 149 11.77 13.01 0.77
CA PHE A 149 11.60 12.87 2.23
C PHE A 149 12.20 14.05 3.01
N GLU A 150 12.41 15.20 2.37
CA GLU A 150 13.05 16.37 3.00
C GLU A 150 12.09 17.13 3.92
N THR A 151 10.79 17.10 3.62
CA THR A 151 9.75 17.68 4.47
C THR A 151 8.71 16.64 4.90
N GLU A 152 7.95 16.98 5.93
CA GLU A 152 6.82 16.15 6.39
C GLU A 152 5.77 15.97 5.27
N GLU A 153 5.43 17.05 4.55
CA GLU A 153 4.48 16.98 3.42
C GLU A 153 5.00 16.07 2.30
N GLN A 154 6.28 16.20 1.93
CA GLN A 154 6.90 15.32 0.93
C GLN A 154 6.91 13.86 1.39
N THR A 155 7.19 13.63 2.67
CA THR A 155 7.17 12.28 3.25
C THR A 155 5.77 11.67 3.16
N LYS A 156 4.73 12.41 3.54
CA LYS A 156 3.33 11.95 3.44
C LYS A 156 2.94 11.64 1.99
N ASN A 157 3.25 12.55 1.07
CA ASN A 157 2.98 12.37 -0.35
C ASN A 157 3.70 11.13 -0.92
N SER A 158 4.96 10.90 -0.50
CA SER A 158 5.73 9.72 -0.90
C SER A 158 5.13 8.42 -0.36
N ILE A 159 4.72 8.38 0.91
CA ILE A 159 4.05 7.21 1.52
C ILE A 159 2.72 6.92 0.81
N GLU A 160 1.91 7.96 0.56
CA GLU A 160 0.65 7.82 -0.16
C GLU A 160 0.88 7.26 -1.58
N TYR A 161 1.88 7.79 -2.29
CA TYR A 161 2.20 7.36 -3.64
C TYR A 161 2.67 5.91 -3.69
N ILE A 162 3.58 5.51 -2.79
CA ILE A 162 4.02 4.11 -2.64
C ILE A 162 2.82 3.21 -2.33
N GLY A 163 1.99 3.58 -1.36
CA GLY A 163 0.80 2.82 -0.99
C GLY A 163 -0.15 2.61 -2.17
N LYS A 164 -0.45 3.66 -2.94
CA LYS A 164 -1.29 3.58 -4.13
C LYS A 164 -0.72 2.66 -5.20
N GLU A 165 0.58 2.73 -5.44
CA GLU A 165 1.23 1.90 -6.44
C GLU A 165 1.17 0.41 -6.08
N LEU A 166 1.34 0.09 -4.80
CA LEU A 166 1.35 -1.27 -4.26
C LEU A 166 -0.04 -1.82 -3.90
N GLY A 167 -1.10 -1.01 -4.00
CA GLY A 167 -2.46 -1.41 -3.61
C GLY A 167 -2.69 -1.41 -2.09
N LEU A 168 -1.91 -0.63 -1.36
CA LEU A 168 -1.91 -0.47 0.11
C LEU A 168 -2.34 0.94 0.53
N SER A 169 -3.20 1.61 -0.24
CA SER A 169 -3.61 3.00 0.03
C SER A 169 -4.19 3.22 1.43
N GLN A 170 -5.01 2.29 1.93
CA GLN A 170 -5.57 2.39 3.27
C GLN A 170 -4.48 2.38 4.34
N LYS A 171 -3.55 1.43 4.26
CA LYS A 171 -2.45 1.31 5.22
C LYS A 171 -1.47 2.49 5.13
N ALA A 172 -1.25 3.03 3.94
CA ALA A 172 -0.49 4.27 3.77
C ALA A 172 -1.17 5.45 4.50
N GLN A 173 -2.49 5.57 4.40
CA GLN A 173 -3.23 6.61 5.12
C GLN A 173 -3.14 6.43 6.64
N GLU A 174 -3.27 5.21 7.14
CA GLU A 174 -3.10 4.90 8.57
C GLU A 174 -1.73 5.34 9.08
N ILE A 175 -0.64 5.06 8.34
CA ILE A 175 0.71 5.52 8.69
C ILE A 175 0.78 7.06 8.69
N ILE A 176 0.24 7.71 7.66
CA ILE A 176 0.26 9.18 7.55
C ILE A 176 -0.48 9.85 8.73
N ASP A 177 -1.61 9.30 9.15
CA ASP A 177 -2.41 9.85 10.25
C ASP A 177 -1.66 9.75 11.60
N THR A 178 -0.78 8.76 11.78
CA THR A 178 0.08 8.65 12.98
C THR A 178 1.20 9.69 13.02
N MET A 179 1.57 10.28 11.88
CA MET A 179 2.62 11.32 11.83
C MET A 179 2.13 12.70 12.29
N VAL A 180 0.81 12.92 12.33
CA VAL A 180 0.18 14.22 12.65
C VAL A 180 -0.06 14.39 14.16
N GLN A 181 0.12 13.33 14.96
CA GLN A 181 -0.12 13.31 16.40
C GLN A 181 1.11 13.75 17.19
#